data_AF-V4RRM8-F1
#
_entry.id   AF-V4RRM8-F1
#
_cell.length_a   1.000
_cell.length_b   1.000
_cell.length_c   1.000
_cell.angle_alpha   90.00
_cell.angle_beta   90.00
_cell.angle_gamma   90.00
#
_symmetry.space_group_name_H-M   'P 1'
#
loop_
_entity.id
_entity.type
_entity.pdbx_description
1 polymer ?
#
loop_
_entity_poly.entity_id
_entity_poly.type
_entity_poly.pdbx_seq_one_letter_code
_entity_poly.pdbx_strand_id
1 'polypeptide(L)' 'MAASPGYEARETTDERPERVAAIQRLSTAFLRSALYPDDPAWADAVATLAAEAAPEGSIETK' A
#
# COMPACT_ATOMS: atom_id res chain seq x y z
N MET A 1 37.07 14.29 -4.43
CA MET A 1 36.53 13.56 -3.27
C MET A 1 36.01 14.61 -2.31
N ALA A 2 34.73 14.76 -1.95
CA ALA A 2 33.50 14.02 -2.23
C ALA A 2 32.32 15.04 -2.24
N ALA A 3 31.22 14.71 -2.91
CA ALA A 3 30.01 15.53 -3.00
C ALA A 3 29.17 15.42 -1.71
N SER A 4 28.65 16.54 -1.21
CA SER A 4 27.46 16.60 -0.33
C SER A 4 26.21 16.17 -1.12
N PRO A 5 25.09 15.69 -0.51
CA PRO A 5 24.57 16.06 0.80
C PRO A 5 24.22 14.84 1.69
N GLY A 6 24.15 14.95 3.02
CA GLY A 6 23.09 15.73 3.66
C GLY A 6 21.68 15.21 3.34
N TYR A 7 21.56 14.00 2.76
CA TYR A 7 20.33 13.24 2.84
C TYR A 7 20.35 12.60 4.22
N GLU A 8 19.84 13.34 5.20
CA GLU A 8 19.09 12.72 6.28
C GLU A 8 18.07 11.85 5.56
N ALA A 9 18.45 10.61 5.28
CA ALA A 9 17.51 9.53 5.16
C ALA A 9 16.83 9.55 6.51
N ARG A 10 15.80 10.39 6.62
CA ARG A 10 14.73 10.22 7.57
C ARG A 10 14.19 8.88 7.15
N GLU A 11 14.82 7.85 7.72
CA GLU A 11 14.37 6.49 7.75
C GLU A 11 12.90 6.66 8.08
N THR A 12 12.07 6.55 7.05
CA THR A 12 10.67 6.22 7.25
C THR A 12 10.73 4.78 7.69
N THR A 13 11.21 4.57 8.92
CA THR A 13 10.73 3.54 9.82
C THR A 13 9.27 3.89 10.00
N ASP A 14 8.47 3.64 8.96
CA ASP A 14 7.09 3.33 9.21
C ASP A 14 7.20 2.08 10.07
N GLU A 15 6.87 2.23 11.34
CA GLU A 15 7.11 1.27 12.41
C GLU A 15 6.31 -0.04 12.19
N ARG A 16 5.73 -0.22 11.00
CA ARG A 16 4.89 -1.32 10.55
C ARG A 16 5.12 -1.63 9.06
N PRO A 17 6.11 -2.47 8.72
CA PRO A 17 6.33 -2.94 7.35
C PRO A 17 5.08 -3.61 6.72
N GLU A 18 4.18 -4.15 7.55
CA GLU A 18 2.90 -4.72 7.12
C GLU A 18 1.98 -3.67 6.49
N ARG A 19 1.96 -2.45 7.03
CA ARG A 19 1.23 -1.28 6.51
C ARG A 19 1.68 -0.90 5.10
N VAL A 20 2.99 -0.84 4.89
CA VAL A 20 3.58 -0.49 3.59
C VAL A 20 3.27 -1.57 2.55
N ALA A 21 3.33 -2.84 2.94
CA ALA A 21 2.96 -3.96 2.07
C ALA A 21 1.47 -3.91 1.70
N ALA A 22 0.58 -3.62 2.65
CA ALA A 22 -0.84 -3.45 2.40
C ALA A 22 -1.14 -2.31 1.42
N ILE A 23 -0.52 -1.13 1.62
CA ILE A 23 -0.68 0.03 0.73
C ILE A 23 -0.18 -0.28 -0.68
N GLN A 24 0.98 -0.92 -0.84
CA GLN A 24 1.50 -1.30 -2.16
C GLN A 24 0.55 -2.27 -2.88
N ARG A 25 0.03 -3.28 -2.16
CA ARG A 25 -0.90 -4.27 -2.72
C ARG A 25 -2.21 -3.61 -3.17
N LEU A 26 -2.79 -2.76 -2.33
CA LEU A 26 -4.02 -2.02 -2.64
C LEU A 26 -3.83 -1.07 -3.82
N SER A 27 -2.72 -0.33 -3.84
CA SER A 27 -2.41 0.60 -4.95
C SER A 27 -2.27 -0.16 -6.27
N THR A 28 -1.61 -1.31 -6.26
CA THR A 28 -1.45 -2.15 -7.45
C THR A 28 -2.79 -2.70 -7.92
N ALA A 29 -3.62 -3.19 -7.00
CA ALA A 29 -4.95 -3.71 -7.31
C ALA A 29 -5.89 -2.64 -7.88
N PHE A 30 -5.86 -1.43 -7.32
CA PHE A 30 -6.62 -0.29 -7.82
C PHE A 30 -6.21 0.07 -9.25
N LEU A 31 -4.92 0.25 -9.50
CA LEU A 31 -4.41 0.56 -10.83
C LEU A 31 -4.74 -0.54 -11.84
N ARG A 32 -4.68 -1.81 -11.43
CA ARG A 32 -5.10 -2.95 -12.26
C ARG A 32 -6.58 -2.84 -12.63
N SER A 33 -7.47 -2.63 -11.66
CA SER A 33 -8.90 -2.46 -11.95
C SER A 33 -9.21 -1.24 -12.83
N ALA A 34 -8.43 -0.16 -12.70
CA ALA A 34 -8.59 1.03 -13.51
C ALA A 34 -8.16 0.82 -14.98
N LEU A 35 -7.15 -0.03 -15.21
CA LEU A 35 -6.64 -0.37 -16.54
C LEU A 35 -7.38 -1.56 -17.17
N TYR A 36 -7.89 -2.46 -16.34
CA TYR A 36 -8.57 -3.69 -16.72
C TYR A 36 -9.91 -3.77 -15.96
N PRO A 37 -11.02 -3.32 -16.56
CA PRO A 37 -12.32 -3.21 -15.89
C PRO A 37 -12.87 -4.54 -15.36
N ASP A 38 -12.46 -5.67 -15.95
CA ASP A 38 -12.88 -7.01 -15.55
C ASP A 38 -11.93 -7.66 -14.51
N ASP A 39 -10.92 -6.94 -14.02
CA ASP A 39 -9.96 -7.48 -13.06
C ASP A 39 -10.55 -7.46 -11.62
N PRO A 40 -10.79 -8.64 -11.00
CA PRO A 40 -11.31 -8.73 -9.64
C PRO A 40 -10.27 -8.36 -8.57
N ALA A 41 -9.02 -8.07 -8.94
CA ALA A 41 -7.93 -7.80 -8.02
C ALA A 41 -8.25 -6.73 -6.97
N TRP A 42 -9.01 -5.69 -7.34
CA TRP A 42 -9.44 -4.66 -6.38
C TRP A 42 -10.40 -5.20 -5.33
N ALA A 43 -11.45 -5.91 -5.74
CA ALA A 43 -12.43 -6.49 -4.83
C ALA A 43 -11.78 -7.53 -3.89
N ASP A 44 -10.90 -8.37 -4.43
CA ASP A 44 -10.16 -9.37 -3.65
C ASP A 44 -9.21 -8.72 -2.62
N ALA A 45 -8.52 -7.63 -3.00
CA ALA A 45 -7.62 -6.92 -2.10
C ALA A 45 -8.40 -6.24 -0.96
N VAL A 46 -9.56 -5.65 -1.25
CA VAL A 46 -10.45 -5.06 -0.22
C VAL A 46 -10.99 -6.14 0.72
N ALA A 47 -11.44 -7.28 0.17
CA ALA A 47 -11.92 -8.40 0.97
C ALA A 47 -10.83 -9.01 1.86
N THR A 48 -9.60 -9.12 1.34
CA THR A 48 -8.44 -9.58 2.10
C THR A 48 -8.16 -8.65 3.28
N LEU A 49 -8.11 -7.34 3.05
CA LEU A 49 -7.92 -6.36 4.12
C LEU A 49 -9.05 -6.42 5.17
N ALA A 50 -10.30 -6.57 4.74
CA ALA A 50 -11.44 -6.68 5.66
C ALA A 50 -11.43 -7.99 6.48
N ALA A 51 -10.82 -9.05 5.95
CA ALA A 51 -10.67 -10.33 6.63
C ALA A 51 -9.44 -10.41 7.56
N GLU A 52 -8.54 -9.42 7.51
CA GLU A 52 -7.41 -9.35 8.44
C GLU A 52 -7.91 -9.12 9.88
N ALA A 53 -7.40 -9.91 10.83
CA ALA A 53 -7.85 -9.89 12.21
C ALA A 53 -7.42 -8.62 12.99
N ALA A 54 -6.41 -7.92 12.49
CA ALA A 54 -5.91 -6.65 13.02
C ALA A 54 -5.55 -5.72 11.84
N PRO A 55 -6.56 -5.22 11.10
CA PRO A 55 -6.30 -4.45 9.89
C PRO A 55 -5.56 -3.17 10.28
N GLU A 56 -4.43 -2.92 9.64
CA GLU A 56 -3.61 -1.76 9.98
C GLU A 56 -4.24 -0.42 9.56
N GLY A 57 -5.35 -0.47 8.81
CA GLY A 57 -6.17 0.66 8.40
C GLY A 57 -7.49 0.22 7.76
N SER A 58 -8.38 1.17 7.50
CA SER A 58 -9.67 0.96 6.81
C SER A 58 -9.71 1.71 5.48
N ILE A 59 -10.28 1.09 4.45
CA ILE A 59 -10.53 1.75 3.16
C ILE A 59 -11.89 2.43 3.20
N GLU A 60 -11.93 3.74 3.03
CA GLU A 60 -13.16 4.50 2.76
C GLU A 60 -13.22 4.86 1.27
N THR A 61 -14.33 4.51 0.62
CA THR A 61 -14.61 4.93 -0.77
C THR A 61 -15.56 6.12 -0.72
N LYS A 62 -15.22 7.22 -1.41
CA LYS A 62 -15.97 8.48 -1.45
C LYS A 62 -17.01 8.51 -2.56
#